data_AF-H0Q1I1-F1
#
_entry.id   AF-H0Q1I1-F1
#
_cell.length_a   1.000
_cell.length_b   1.000
_cell.length_c   1.000
_cell.angle_alpha   90.00
_cell.angle_beta   90.00
_cell.angle_gamma   90.00
#
_symmetry.space_group_name_H-M   'P 1'
#
loop_
_entity.id
_entity.type
_entity.pdbx_description
1 polymer ?
#
loop_
_entity_poly.entity_id
_entity_poly.type
_entity_poly.pdbx_seq_one_letter_code
_entity_poly.pdbx_strand_id
1 'polypeptide(L)'
;MHRPVTDEVLADENLSFRGSGGTSTENRNLGFRPAFRDTQTDIVYPSRYADGRPAPCHLLDGLPGEVVVARHPGGRVAAVKASVIAGFVRMGFFYTREQAASLATAESACAPAA
;
A
#
# COMPACT_ATOMS: atom_id res chain seq x y z
N MET A 1 6.60 0.02 20.73
CA MET A 1 7.47 -0.05 19.54
C MET A 1 6.62 -0.56 18.40
N HIS A 2 6.51 0.17 17.30
CA HIS A 2 5.75 -0.31 16.14
C HIS A 2 6.55 -1.43 15.46
N ARG A 3 5.85 -2.49 15.00
CA ARG A 3 6.47 -3.64 14.33
C ARG A 3 6.91 -3.22 12.92
N PRO A 4 8.11 -3.62 12.43
CA PRO A 4 8.50 -3.38 11.05
C PRO A 4 7.50 -3.99 10.07
N VAL A 5 7.34 -3.37 8.91
CA VAL A 5 6.45 -3.88 7.86
C VAL A 5 7.20 -4.90 7.01
N THR A 6 6.63 -6.09 6.88
CA THR A 6 7.13 -7.21 6.07
C THR A 6 6.05 -7.68 5.09
N ASP A 7 6.38 -8.59 4.20
CA ASP A 7 5.39 -9.19 3.29
C ASP A 7 4.28 -9.91 4.06
N GLU A 8 4.58 -10.55 5.21
CA GLU A 8 3.57 -11.16 6.08
C GLU A 8 2.61 -10.12 6.66
N VAL A 9 3.13 -8.97 7.09
CA VAL A 9 2.30 -7.86 7.58
C VAL A 9 1.36 -7.37 6.48
N LEU A 10 1.85 -7.21 5.25
CA LEU A 10 1.02 -6.80 4.12
C LEU A 10 -0.06 -7.84 3.76
N ALA A 11 0.25 -9.13 3.93
CA ALA A 11 -0.70 -10.22 3.75
C ALA A 11 -1.80 -10.19 4.82
N ASP A 12 -1.45 -10.00 6.09
CA ASP A 12 -2.40 -9.85 7.21
C ASP A 12 -3.31 -8.63 7.03
N GLU A 13 -2.76 -7.50 6.58
CA GLU A 13 -3.54 -6.31 6.25
C GLU A 13 -4.49 -6.59 5.07
N ASN A 14 -4.04 -7.27 4.01
CA ASN A 14 -4.93 -7.65 2.91
C ASN A 14 -6.10 -8.50 3.41
N LEU A 15 -5.86 -9.44 4.33
CA LEU A 15 -6.94 -10.25 4.92
C LEU A 15 -7.92 -9.38 5.71
N SER A 16 -7.41 -8.43 6.50
CA SER A 16 -8.24 -7.53 7.32
C SER A 16 -9.14 -6.61 6.48
N PHE A 17 -8.67 -6.20 5.29
CA PHE A 17 -9.39 -5.28 4.40
C PHE A 17 -10.17 -5.96 3.26
N ARG A 18 -10.17 -7.29 3.19
CA ARG A 18 -10.95 -8.02 2.18
C ARG A 18 -12.44 -7.68 2.28
N GLY A 19 -13.07 -7.40 1.14
CA GLY A 19 -14.48 -7.05 1.05
C GLY A 19 -14.80 -5.58 1.32
N SER A 20 -13.79 -4.73 1.56
CA SER A 20 -13.99 -3.32 1.94
C SER A 20 -13.60 -2.30 0.87
N GLY A 21 -12.87 -2.71 -0.18
CA GLY A 21 -12.21 -1.77 -1.10
C GLY A 21 -10.86 -1.26 -0.59
N GLY A 22 -10.41 -1.67 0.60
CA GLY A 22 -9.08 -1.35 1.14
C GLY A 22 -7.95 -2.22 0.57
N THR A 23 -8.21 -3.05 -0.43
CA THR A 23 -7.20 -3.88 -1.11
C THR A 23 -6.97 -3.44 -2.56
N SER A 24 -5.76 -3.70 -3.05
CA SER A 24 -5.34 -3.31 -4.41
C SER A 24 -6.16 -3.96 -5.53
N THR A 25 -6.83 -5.08 -5.26
CA THR A 25 -7.70 -5.75 -6.24
C THR A 25 -9.05 -5.04 -6.34
N GLU A 26 -9.58 -4.57 -5.21
CA GLU A 26 -10.95 -4.07 -5.11
C GLU A 26 -11.07 -2.60 -5.50
N ASN A 27 -10.03 -1.78 -5.28
CA ASN A 27 -10.06 -0.35 -5.60
C ASN A 27 -9.31 0.05 -6.89
N ARG A 28 -8.79 -0.95 -7.63
CA ARG A 28 -8.00 -0.72 -8.84
C ARG A 28 -8.73 0.14 -9.87
N ASN A 29 -10.01 -0.14 -10.08
CA ASN A 29 -10.83 0.55 -11.09
C ASN A 29 -11.26 1.96 -10.66
N LEU A 30 -11.02 2.33 -9.39
CA LEU A 30 -11.36 3.64 -8.84
C LEU A 30 -10.18 4.64 -8.90
N GLY A 31 -9.09 4.25 -9.56
CA GLY A 31 -7.91 5.09 -9.76
C GLY A 31 -6.94 5.12 -8.57
N PHE A 32 -7.12 4.24 -7.57
CA PHE A 32 -6.16 4.04 -6.50
C PHE A 32 -4.95 3.25 -6.99
N ARG A 33 -3.76 3.73 -6.65
CA ARG A 33 -2.49 3.08 -6.95
C ARG A 33 -1.79 2.69 -5.65
N PRO A 34 -1.32 1.46 -5.46
CA PRO A 34 -0.69 1.04 -4.22
C PRO A 34 0.54 1.89 -3.91
N ALA A 35 0.66 2.31 -2.66
CA ALA A 35 1.75 3.16 -2.18
C ALA A 35 2.03 2.93 -0.70
N PHE A 36 3.13 3.49 -0.25
CA PHE A 36 3.54 3.53 1.14
C PHE A 36 3.79 4.98 1.55
N ARG A 37 3.58 5.30 2.83
CA ARG A 37 3.97 6.59 3.41
C ARG A 37 4.82 6.35 4.63
N ASP A 38 5.95 7.02 4.72
CA ASP A 38 6.71 7.08 5.97
C ASP A 38 6.12 8.18 6.86
N THR A 39 5.52 7.80 7.97
CA THR A 39 4.86 8.72 8.92
C THR A 39 5.82 9.64 9.67
N GLN A 40 7.13 9.38 9.62
CA GLN A 40 8.13 10.27 10.23
C GLN A 40 8.56 11.40 9.31
N THR A 41 8.61 11.14 8.01
CA THR A 41 9.11 12.08 6.99
C THR A 41 8.01 12.63 6.09
N ASP A 42 6.82 12.04 6.17
CA ASP A 42 5.67 12.26 5.29
C ASP A 42 5.91 11.97 3.80
N ILE A 43 7.06 11.36 3.46
CA ILE A 43 7.39 10.98 2.10
C ILE A 43 6.51 9.80 1.68
N VAL A 44 5.94 9.92 0.47
CA VAL A 44 5.11 8.88 -0.16
C VAL A 44 5.91 8.16 -1.24
N TYR A 45 5.97 6.84 -1.11
CA TYR A 45 6.67 5.95 -2.05
C TYR A 45 5.64 5.14 -2.83
N PRO A 46 5.52 5.31 -4.15
CA PRO A 46 4.68 4.45 -4.98
C PRO A 46 5.16 3.00 -4.90
N SER A 47 4.25 2.05 -4.82
CA SER A 47 4.63 0.64 -4.86
C SER A 47 5.10 0.26 -6.26
N ARG A 48 6.30 -0.33 -6.32
CA ARG A 48 7.02 -0.65 -7.55
C ARG A 48 7.68 -2.00 -7.43
N TYR A 49 7.89 -2.64 -8.58
CA TYR A 49 8.85 -3.73 -8.70
C TYR A 49 10.28 -3.22 -8.47
N ALA A 50 11.23 -4.13 -8.26
CA ALA A 50 12.65 -3.79 -8.09
C ALA A 50 13.24 -3.02 -9.29
N ASP A 51 12.68 -3.18 -10.49
CA ASP A 51 13.06 -2.47 -11.71
C ASP A 51 12.41 -1.07 -11.85
N GLY A 52 11.63 -0.65 -10.84
CA GLY A 52 10.97 0.65 -10.80
C GLY A 52 9.63 0.70 -11.53
N ARG A 53 9.18 -0.35 -12.23
CA ARG A 53 7.85 -0.37 -12.83
C ARG A 53 6.76 -0.35 -11.74
N PRO A 54 5.62 0.35 -11.95
CA PRO A 54 4.52 0.36 -10.99
C PRO A 54 4.00 -1.05 -10.70
N ALA A 55 3.80 -1.37 -9.43
CA ALA A 55 3.25 -2.65 -9.00
C ALA A 55 1.71 -2.59 -8.93
N PRO A 56 1.00 -3.67 -9.30
CA PRO A 56 -0.45 -3.75 -9.21
C PRO A 56 -0.96 -4.05 -7.78
N CYS A 57 -0.03 -4.28 -6.84
CA CYS A 57 -0.26 -4.52 -5.42
C CYS A 57 0.92 -3.96 -4.61
N HIS A 58 0.79 -3.94 -3.27
CA HIS A 58 1.88 -3.58 -2.37
C HIS A 58 3.04 -4.58 -2.44
N LEU A 59 4.16 -4.13 -2.98
CA LEU A 59 5.46 -4.79 -2.99
C LEU A 59 6.50 -3.89 -2.32
N LEU A 60 7.34 -4.49 -1.47
CA LEU A 60 8.45 -3.79 -0.79
C LEU A 60 9.69 -3.65 -1.67
N ASP A 61 9.84 -4.48 -2.70
CA ASP A 61 11.07 -4.62 -3.49
C ASP A 61 11.53 -3.33 -4.19
N GLY A 62 10.61 -2.43 -4.53
CA GLY A 62 10.91 -1.14 -5.15
C GLY A 62 11.17 0.01 -4.18
N LEU A 63 11.17 -0.24 -2.87
CA LEU A 63 11.39 0.82 -1.86
C LEU A 63 12.87 1.21 -1.75
N PRO A 64 13.16 2.51 -1.53
CA PRO A 64 14.53 3.00 -1.42
C PRO A 64 15.19 2.50 -0.13
N GLY A 65 16.52 2.40 -0.15
CA GLY A 65 17.31 1.87 0.97
C GLY A 65 17.11 2.61 2.30
N GLU A 66 16.73 3.88 2.25
CA GLU A 66 16.50 4.72 3.44
C GLU A 66 15.33 4.27 4.33
N VAL A 67 14.37 3.53 3.78
CA VAL A 67 13.26 2.94 4.55
C VAL A 67 13.42 1.43 4.76
N VAL A 68 14.36 0.79 4.08
CA VAL A 68 14.62 -0.66 4.21
C VAL A 68 15.45 -0.92 5.46
N VAL A 69 14.99 -1.83 6.31
CA VAL A 69 15.70 -2.22 7.55
C VAL A 69 16.28 -3.63 7.49
N ALA A 70 15.77 -4.48 6.59
CA ALA A 70 16.31 -5.82 6.36
C ALA A 70 16.12 -6.28 4.92
N ARG A 71 17.04 -7.14 4.46
CA ARG A 71 16.98 -7.82 3.16
C ARG A 71 17.19 -9.32 3.35
N HIS A 72 16.56 -10.12 2.48
CA HIS A 72 16.84 -11.56 2.40
C HIS A 72 18.23 -11.80 1.80
N PRO A 73 18.82 -12.99 1.98
CA PRO A 73 20.13 -13.34 1.39
C PRO A 73 20.24 -13.13 -0.13
N GLY A 74 19.11 -13.14 -0.86
CA GLY A 74 19.04 -12.84 -2.29
C GLY A 74 18.90 -11.35 -2.65
N GLY A 75 19.03 -10.43 -1.69
CA GLY A 75 18.96 -8.98 -1.90
C GLY A 75 17.55 -8.37 -1.95
N ARG A 76 16.50 -9.20 -2.00
CA ARG A 76 15.10 -8.75 -1.90
C ARG A 76 14.81 -8.09 -0.56
N VAL A 77 13.91 -7.11 -0.55
CA VAL A 77 13.54 -6.41 0.69
C VAL A 77 12.74 -7.37 1.58
N ALA A 78 13.20 -7.56 2.82
CA ALA A 78 12.54 -8.43 3.79
C ALA A 78 11.68 -7.62 4.78
N ALA A 79 12.14 -6.43 5.14
CA ALA A 79 11.43 -5.56 6.06
C ALA A 79 11.76 -4.08 5.83
N VAL A 80 10.79 -3.23 6.11
CA VAL A 80 10.95 -1.76 6.13
C VAL A 80 10.62 -1.18 7.50
N LYS A 81 10.99 0.08 7.71
CA LYS A 81 10.77 0.82 8.95
C LYS A 81 9.32 0.70 9.41
N ALA A 82 9.13 0.58 10.71
CA ALA A 82 7.80 0.51 11.32
C ALA A 82 6.98 1.81 11.19
N SER A 83 7.62 2.93 10.83
CA SER A 83 6.96 4.18 10.50
C SER A 83 6.32 4.17 9.13
N VAL A 84 6.67 3.22 8.26
CA VAL A 84 6.09 3.07 6.94
C VAL A 84 4.74 2.39 7.07
N ILE A 85 3.70 3.00 6.50
CA ILE A 85 2.34 2.44 6.45
C ILE A 85 1.93 2.17 5.00
N ALA A 86 1.14 1.12 4.78
CA ALA A 86 0.57 0.80 3.48
C ALA A 86 -0.70 1.62 3.21
N GLY A 87 -0.84 2.08 1.97
CA GLY A 87 -2.01 2.81 1.53
C GLY A 87 -2.06 2.96 0.02
N PHE A 88 -2.70 4.01 -0.46
CA PHE A 88 -2.91 4.23 -1.89
C PHE A 88 -2.71 5.69 -2.23
N VAL A 89 -2.22 5.96 -3.44
CA VAL A 89 -2.25 7.29 -4.04
C VAL A 89 -3.40 7.36 -5.03
N ARG A 90 -4.22 8.41 -4.92
CA ARG A 90 -5.25 8.78 -5.88
C ARG A 90 -5.21 10.29 -6.09
N MET A 91 -5.14 10.73 -7.35
CA MET A 91 -5.06 12.15 -7.70
C MET A 91 -3.96 12.95 -6.96
N GLY A 92 -2.82 12.30 -6.68
CA GLY A 92 -1.68 12.92 -5.99
C GLY A 92 -1.75 12.92 -4.46
N PHE A 93 -2.87 12.48 -3.87
CA PHE A 93 -3.03 12.39 -2.42
C PHE A 93 -2.86 10.97 -1.92
N PHE A 94 -2.24 10.82 -0.75
CA PHE A 94 -2.14 9.54 -0.05
C PHE A 94 -3.39 9.29 0.79
N TYR A 95 -3.89 8.06 0.71
CA TYR A 95 -5.02 7.53 1.47
C TYR A 95 -4.58 6.27 2.20
N THR A 96 -4.94 6.14 3.47
CA THR A 96 -4.78 4.87 4.19
C THR A 96 -5.73 3.81 3.60
N ARG A 97 -5.54 2.54 3.98
CA ARG A 97 -6.45 1.47 3.54
C ARG A 97 -7.88 1.72 3.99
N GLU A 98 -8.09 2.24 5.20
CA GLU A 98 -9.40 2.60 5.75
C GLU A 98 -10.06 3.74 4.95
N GLN A 99 -9.28 4.77 4.61
CA GLN A 99 -9.77 5.88 3.79
C GLN A 99 -10.14 5.42 2.37
N ALA A 100 -9.31 4.57 1.76
CA ALA A 100 -9.59 3.99 0.46
C ALA A 100 -10.86 3.10 0.49
N ALA A 101 -11.03 2.29 1.53
CA ALA A 101 -12.23 1.47 1.72
C ALA A 101 -13.51 2.32 1.88
N SER A 102 -13.43 3.38 2.68
CA SER A 102 -14.55 4.30 2.91
C SER A 102 -14.97 4.99 1.61
N LEU A 103 -14.00 5.46 0.80
CA LEU A 103 -14.26 6.08 -0.50
C LEU A 103 -14.80 5.07 -1.53
N ALA A 104 -14.25 3.86 -1.58
CA ALA A 104 -14.73 2.81 -2.47
C ALA A 104 -16.18 2.41 -2.19
N THR A 105 -16.55 2.35 -0.91
CA THR A 105 -17.92 2.10 -0.47
C THR A 105 -18.84 3.26 -0.89
N ALA A 106 -18.43 4.51 -0.67
CA ALA A 106 -19.21 5.68 -1.05
C ALA A 106 -19.44 5.78 -2.57
N GLU A 107 -18.44 5.47 -3.40
CA GLU A 107 -18.57 5.48 -4.87
C GLU A 107 -19.48 4.35 -5.37
N SER A 108 -19.41 3.17 -4.75
CA SER A 108 -20.29 2.05 -5.08
C SER A 108 -21.75 2.34 -4.70
N ALA A 109 -21.99 3.11 -3.64
CA ALA A 109 -23.33 3.52 -3.22
C ALA A 109 -23.92 4.66 -4.07
N CYS A 110 -23.08 5.45 -4.75
CA CYS A 110 -23.52 6.56 -5.61
C CYS A 110 -23.76 6.13 -7.08
N ALA A 111 -23.24 4.98 -7.50
CA ALA A 111 -23.54 4.42 -8.83
C ALA A 111 -25.05 4.08 -8.92
N PRO A 112 -25.81 4.67 -9.86
CA PRO A 112 -27.20 4.29 -10.04
C PRO A 112 -27.27 2.81 -10.43
N ALA A 113 -28.19 2.06 -9.83
CA ALA A 113 -28.52 0.71 -10.27
C ALA A 113 -28.91 0.78 -11.76
N ALA A 114 -28.14 0.08 -12.59
CA ALA A 114 -28.38 -0.04 -14.03
C ALA A 114 -29.64 -0.87 -14.30
#